data_AF-A0A8F1A4N3-F1
#
_entry.id   AF-A0A8F1A4N3-F1
#
_cell.length_a   1.000
_cell.length_b   1.000
_cell.length_c   1.000
_cell.angle_alpha   90.00
_cell.angle_beta   90.00
_cell.angle_gamma   90.00
#
_symmetry.space_group_name_H-M   'P 1'
#
loop_
_entity.id
_entity.type
_entity.pdbx_description
1 polymer ?
#
loop_
_entity_poly.entity_id
_entity_poly.type
_entity_poly.pdbx_seq_one_letter_code
_entity_poly.pdbx_strand_id
1 'polypeptide(L)' 'MSTHKIERRGNPPFQFRLDPELREKMEQAQQADGDDSLAAWIKRIIRKELQQRGIEPKG' A
#
# COMPACT_ATOMS: atom_id res chain seq x y z
N MET A 1 36.03 -4.99 -2.16
CA MET A 1 34.73 -4.36 -1.79
C MET A 1 33.68 -5.44 -1.87
N SER A 2 33.39 -6.10 -0.75
CA SER A 2 32.46 -7.23 -0.69
C SER A 2 31.03 -6.74 -0.91
N THR A 3 30.39 -7.20 -1.99
CA THR A 3 28.98 -6.96 -2.25
C THR A 3 28.15 -7.78 -1.28
N HIS A 4 27.78 -7.17 -0.16
CA HIS A 4 26.77 -7.73 0.73
C HIS A 4 25.44 -7.77 -0.03
N LYS A 5 25.10 -8.96 -0.54
CA LYS A 5 23.78 -9.31 -1.04
C LYS A 5 22.85 -9.29 0.18
N ILE A 6 22.24 -8.14 0.46
CA ILE A 6 21.24 -8.03 1.52
C ILE A 6 20.00 -8.77 1.01
N GLU A 7 19.89 -10.05 1.32
CA GLU A 7 18.62 -10.80 1.25
C GLU A 7 17.66 -10.16 2.24
N ARG A 8 16.96 -9.10 1.80
CA ARG A 8 15.85 -8.54 2.56
C ARG A 8 14.72 -9.55 2.47
N ARG A 9 14.54 -10.35 3.54
CA ARG A 9 13.28 -11.06 3.82
C ARG A 9 12.16 -10.01 3.91
N GLY A 10 11.48 -9.78 2.79
CA GLY A 10 10.37 -8.84 2.69
C GLY A 10 10.08 -8.55 1.23
N ASN A 11 8.79 -8.52 0.87
CA ASN A 11 8.36 -8.15 -0.47
C ASN A 11 9.02 -6.81 -0.86
N PRO A 12 9.58 -6.66 -2.08
CA PRO A 12 10.27 -5.44 -2.48
C PRO A 12 9.36 -4.22 -2.28
N PRO A 13 9.90 -3.08 -1.80
CA PRO A 13 9.11 -1.87 -1.61
C PRO A 13 8.56 -1.42 -2.95
N PHE A 14 7.24 -1.29 -3.04
CA PHE A 14 6.58 -0.74 -4.21
C PHE A 14 6.73 0.78 -4.18
N GLN A 15 7.57 1.33 -5.05
CA GLN A 15 7.68 2.78 -5.22
C GLN A 15 6.48 3.32 -5.98
N PHE A 16 5.59 3.99 -5.26
CA PHE A 16 4.40 4.59 -5.82
C PHE A 16 4.62 6.08 -6.01
N ARG A 17 4.62 6.55 -7.26
CA ARG A 17 4.65 7.99 -7.57
C ARG A 17 3.21 8.49 -7.53
N LEU A 18 2.88 9.19 -6.46
CA LEU A 18 1.62 9.87 -6.30
C LEU A 18 1.77 11.33 -6.68
N ASP A 19 0.79 11.85 -7.41
CA ASP A 19 0.61 13.28 -7.53
C ASP A 19 0.32 13.87 -6.14
N PRO A 20 0.91 15.03 -5.77
CA PRO A 20 0.71 15.62 -4.45
C PRO A 20 -0.76 15.88 -4.11
N GLU A 21 -1.60 16.26 -5.08
CA GLU A 21 -3.04 16.46 -4.83
C GLU A 21 -3.75 15.14 -4.50
N LEU A 22 -3.37 14.07 -5.22
CA LEU A 22 -3.92 12.75 -4.96
C LEU A 22 -3.50 12.26 -3.57
N ARG A 23 -2.25 12.48 -3.18
CA ARG A 23 -1.76 12.12 -1.85
C ARG A 23 -2.57 12.80 -0.75
N GLU A 24 -2.81 14.11 -0.86
CA GLU A 24 -3.57 14.86 0.15
C GLU A 24 -4.99 14.31 0.31
N LYS A 25 -5.68 14.02 -0.80
CA LYS A 25 -7.02 13.40 -0.77
C LYS A 25 -7.01 12.02 -0.12
N MET A 26 -5.96 11.23 -0.36
CA MET A 26 -5.83 9.92 0.26
C MET A 26 -5.56 10.01 1.77
N GLU A 27 -4.76 10.98 2.23
CA GLU A 27 -4.53 11.25 3.65
C GLU A 27 -5.81 11.71 4.35
N GLN A 28 -6.60 12.60 3.72
CA GLN A 28 -7.91 13.01 4.23
C GLN A 28 -8.88 11.81 4.36
N ALA A 29 -8.95 10.96 3.34
CA ALA A 29 -9.79 9.77 3.35
C ALA A 29 -9.33 8.75 4.42
N GLN A 30 -8.02 8.54 4.55
CA GLN A 30 -7.44 7.70 5.59
C GLN A 30 -7.76 8.21 6.99
N GLN A 31 -7.66 9.51 7.23
CA GLN A 31 -8.02 10.14 8.50
C GLN A 31 -9.52 9.94 8.81
N ALA A 32 -10.38 10.11 7.81
CA ALA A 32 -11.82 9.93 7.94
C ALA A 32 -12.23 8.47 8.22
N ASP A 33 -11.52 7.51 7.64
CA ASP A 33 -11.70 6.07 7.88
C ASP A 33 -11.09 5.58 9.20
N GLY A 34 -10.21 6.37 9.83
CA GLY A 34 -9.56 6.02 11.10
C GLY A 34 -8.47 4.95 10.99
N ASP A 35 -7.91 4.73 9.80
CA ASP A 35 -6.81 3.77 9.59
C ASP A 35 -5.49 4.32 10.18
N ASP A 36 -4.64 3.47 10.77
CA ASP A 36 -3.39 3.89 11.43
C ASP A 36 -2.33 4.48 10.48
N SER A 37 -2.42 4.19 9.18
CA SER A 37 -1.43 4.62 8.20
C SER A 37 -1.99 4.60 6.79
N LEU A 38 -1.52 5.51 5.94
CA LEU A 38 -1.87 5.56 4.51
C LEU A 38 -1.66 4.19 3.82
N ALA A 39 -0.56 3.49 4.15
CA ALA A 39 -0.29 2.16 3.61
C ALA A 39 -1.31 1.09 4.05
N ALA A 40 -1.82 1.17 5.29
CA ALA A 40 -2.85 0.26 5.79
C ALA A 40 -4.19 0.52 5.08
N TRP A 41 -4.55 1.80 4.98
CA TRP A 41 -5.73 2.26 4.25
C TRP A 41 -5.68 1.81 2.78
N ILE A 42 -4.57 2.05 2.07
CA ILE A 42 -4.39 1.62 0.67
C ILE A 42 -4.57 0.10 0.53
N LYS A 43 -3.95 -0.71 1.41
CA LYS A 43 -4.12 -2.17 1.38
C LYS A 43 -5.59 -2.58 1.58
N ARG A 44 -6.31 -1.90 2.46
CA ARG A 44 -7.75 -2.13 2.70
C ARG A 44 -8.58 -1.82 1.46
N ILE A 45 -8.36 -0.68 0.81
CA ILE A 45 -9.05 -0.29 -0.41
C ILE A 45 -8.76 -1.27 -1.55
N ILE A 46 -7.49 -1.61 -1.79
CA ILE A 46 -7.10 -2.57 -2.83
C ILE A 46 -7.72 -3.95 -2.55
N ARG A 47 -7.71 -4.42 -1.29
CA ARG A 47 -8.33 -5.70 -0.93
C ARG A 47 -9.82 -5.72 -1.22
N LYS A 48 -10.54 -4.64 -0.87
CA LYS A 48 -11.98 -4.50 -1.18
C LYS A 48 -12.23 -4.54 -2.69
N GLU A 49 -11.43 -3.80 -3.47
CA GLU A 49 -11.54 -3.77 -4.93
C GLU A 49 -11.28 -5.15 -5.56
N LEU A 50 -10.23 -5.86 -5.10
CA LEU A 50 -9.92 -7.21 -5.56
C LEU A 50 -11.04 -8.19 -5.23
N GLN A 51 -11.59 -8.11 -4.02
CA GLN A 51 -12.72 -8.94 -3.60
C GLN A 51 -13.97 -8.69 -4.45
N GLN A 52 -14.27 -7.42 -4.76
CA GLN A 52 -15.39 -7.06 -5.66
C GLN A 52 -15.21 -7.64 -7.07
N ARG A 53 -13.97 -7.78 -7.53
CA ARG A 53 -13.62 -8.42 -8.81
C ARG A 53 -13.56 -9.95 -8.74
N GLY A 54 -13.89 -10.55 -7.60
CA GLY A 54 -13.79 -12.00 -7.37
C GLY A 54 -12.36 -12.53 -7.27
N ILE A 55 -11.38 -11.64 -7.09
CA ILE A 55 -9.98 -11.99 -6.91
C ILE A 55 -9.73 -12.12 -5.41
N GLU A 56 -9.80 -13.34 -4.89
CA GLU A 56 -9.43 -13.60 -3.50
C GLU A 56 -7.90 -13.47 -3.34
N PRO A 57 -7.42 -12.50 -2.54
CA PRO A 57 -6.00 -12.44 -2.22
C PRO A 57 -5.65 -13.67 -1.36
N LYS A 58 -4.95 -14.63 -1.96
CA LYS A 58 -4.33 -15.75 -1.23
C LYS A 58 -3.14 -15.20 -0.43
N GLY A 59 -3.39 -14.63 0.75
CA GLY A 59 -2.36 -14.08 1.62
C GLY A 59 -2.87 -13.10 2.67
#